data_AF-A0A7C4GR56-F1
#
_entry.id   AF-A0A7C4GR56-F1
#
_cell.length_a   1.000
_cell.length_b   1.000
_cell.length_c   1.000
_cell.angle_alpha   90.00
_cell.angle_beta   90.00
_cell.angle_gamma   90.00
#
_symmetry.space_group_name_H-M   'P 1'
#
loop_
_entity.id
_entity.type
_entity.pdbx_description
1 polymer ?
#
loop_
_entity_poly.entity_id
_entity_poly.type
_entity_poly.pdbx_seq_one_letter_code
_entity_poly.pdbx_strand_id
1 'polypeptide(L)'
;GEDLLETIEKTAQRNGVLNGFIVSAIGTLENCRIHRVVSKSLRPEEEYVNIDGPLEINSVSGIIANGKLHAHISVSDRNKTYGGHLESGSKILYLAEIVVAESSGVRLDRVLDEETGLRLLKAI
;
A
#
# COMPACT_ATOMS: atom_id res chain seq x y z
N GLY A 1 -5.61 10.63 12.40
CA GLY A 1 -6.12 11.41 11.23
C GLY A 1 -6.85 10.53 10.24
N GLU A 2 -6.81 10.87 8.95
CA GLU A 2 -7.38 10.06 7.86
C GLU A 2 -6.60 8.75 7.67
N ASP A 3 -7.25 7.72 7.10
CA ASP A 3 -6.59 6.47 6.75
C ASP A 3 -5.76 6.63 5.46
N LEU A 4 -4.47 6.31 5.51
CA LEU A 4 -3.55 6.51 4.40
C LEU A 4 -3.96 5.74 3.14
N LEU A 5 -4.25 4.45 3.27
CA LEU A 5 -4.59 3.57 2.14
C LEU A 5 -5.88 4.04 1.48
N GLU A 6 -6.94 4.20 2.28
CA GLU A 6 -8.24 4.62 1.77
C GLU A 6 -8.18 6.01 1.14
N THR A 7 -7.38 6.92 1.70
CA THR A 7 -7.25 8.29 1.17
C THR A 7 -6.55 8.29 -0.18
N ILE A 8 -5.53 7.46 -0.38
CA ILE A 8 -4.89 7.30 -1.70
C ILE A 8 -5.90 6.74 -2.71
N GLU A 9 -6.61 5.66 -2.37
CA GLU A 9 -7.58 5.05 -3.29
C GLU A 9 -8.73 6.00 -3.63
N LYS A 10 -9.31 6.69 -2.64
CA LYS A 10 -10.37 7.69 -2.85
C LYS A 10 -9.87 8.85 -3.70
N THR A 11 -8.63 9.30 -3.51
CA THR A 11 -8.05 10.40 -4.29
C THR A 11 -7.79 9.97 -5.74
N ALA A 12 -7.26 8.77 -5.95
CA ALA A 12 -7.09 8.20 -7.29
C ALA A 12 -8.44 8.10 -8.01
N GLN A 13 -9.47 7.56 -7.35
CA GLN A 13 -10.82 7.46 -7.90
C GLN A 13 -11.41 8.82 -8.26
N ARG A 14 -11.30 9.83 -7.37
CA ARG A 14 -11.80 11.19 -7.60
C ARG A 14 -11.15 11.87 -8.81
N ASN A 15 -9.88 11.56 -9.07
CA ASN A 15 -9.14 12.09 -10.21
C ASN A 15 -9.22 11.20 -11.46
N GLY A 16 -9.99 10.11 -11.43
CA GLY A 16 -10.11 9.19 -12.57
C GLY A 16 -8.88 8.31 -12.82
N VAL A 17 -7.94 8.25 -11.87
CA VAL A 17 -6.72 7.45 -11.98
C VAL A 17 -7.07 5.98 -11.73
N LEU A 18 -7.23 5.21 -12.80
CA LEU A 18 -7.47 3.77 -12.71
C LEU A 18 -6.18 2.96 -12.61
N ASN A 19 -5.08 3.44 -13.20
CA ASN A 19 -3.81 2.72 -13.24
C ASN A 19 -2.67 3.70 -12.97
N GLY A 20 -1.76 3.34 -12.08
CA GLY A 20 -0.65 4.23 -11.73
C GLY A 20 0.29 3.65 -10.69
N PHE A 21 1.32 4.41 -10.37
CA PHE A 21 2.41 4.01 -9.49
C PHE A 21 2.64 5.08 -8.44
N ILE A 22 2.90 4.67 -7.21
CA ILE A 22 3.41 5.57 -6.19
C ILE A 22 4.88 5.87 -6.52
N VAL A 23 5.21 7.13 -6.79
CA VAL A 23 6.57 7.58 -7.12
C VAL A 23 7.30 8.08 -5.87
N SER A 24 6.56 8.74 -4.99
CA SER A 24 7.06 9.20 -3.69
C SER A 24 5.90 9.23 -2.70
N ALA A 25 6.19 8.88 -1.46
CA ALA A 25 5.24 8.94 -0.36
C ALA A 25 6.02 9.07 0.95
N ILE A 26 5.92 10.22 1.58
CA ILE A 26 6.61 10.58 2.84
C ILE A 26 5.62 11.27 3.77
N GLY A 27 5.91 11.29 5.07
CA GLY A 27 5.03 11.93 6.06
C GLY A 27 5.05 11.22 7.39
N THR A 28 3.95 11.33 8.15
CA THR A 28 3.86 10.77 9.50
C THR A 28 2.54 10.04 9.75
N LEU A 29 2.62 8.95 10.52
CA LEU A 29 1.47 8.18 10.98
C LEU A 29 1.36 8.20 12.52
N GLU A 30 0.13 8.15 13.01
CA GLU A 30 -0.23 7.98 14.43
C GLU A 30 -0.12 6.51 14.84
N ASN A 31 -0.42 5.63 13.88
CA ASN A 31 -0.29 4.19 13.98
C ASN A 31 -0.21 3.61 12.54
N CYS A 32 0.36 2.43 12.40
CA CYS A 32 0.45 1.73 11.13
C CYS A 32 0.02 0.27 11.30
N ARG A 33 -0.88 -0.19 10.43
CA ARG A 33 -1.25 -1.60 10.32
C ARG A 33 -0.60 -2.16 9.06
N ILE A 34 0.09 -3.27 9.22
CA ILE A 34 0.73 -3.99 8.12
C ILE A 34 0.44 -5.47 8.21
N HIS A 35 0.55 -6.20 7.09
CA HIS A 35 0.71 -7.64 7.12
C HIS A 35 2.04 -8.08 6.49
N ARG A 36 2.52 -9.25 6.89
CA ARG A 36 3.70 -9.91 6.33
C ARG A 36 3.47 -11.39 6.14
N VAL A 37 4.13 -11.97 5.13
CA VAL A 37 4.11 -13.40 4.89
C VAL A 37 5.07 -14.09 5.86
N VAL A 38 4.60 -15.12 6.54
CA VAL A 38 5.39 -15.89 7.53
C VAL A 38 5.63 -17.35 7.12
N SER A 39 5.06 -17.79 5.99
CA SER A 39 5.29 -19.14 5.45
C SER A 39 6.10 -19.12 4.14
N LYS A 40 6.64 -20.30 3.79
CA LYS A 40 7.27 -20.58 2.48
C LYS A 40 6.41 -21.51 1.61
N SER A 41 5.19 -21.82 2.05
CA SER A 41 4.26 -22.68 1.32
C SER A 41 3.63 -21.95 0.13
N LEU A 42 3.06 -22.73 -0.81
CA LEU A 42 2.28 -22.17 -1.94
C LEU A 42 1.07 -21.36 -1.49
N ARG A 43 0.53 -21.66 -0.30
CA ARG A 43 -0.49 -20.85 0.36
C ARG A 43 0.21 -19.94 1.37
N PRO A 44 0.21 -18.61 1.19
CA PRO A 44 0.84 -17.71 2.13
C PRO A 44 0.06 -17.71 3.46
N GLU A 45 0.79 -17.83 4.56
CA GLU A 45 0.28 -17.50 5.89
C GLU A 45 0.67 -16.06 6.20
N GLU A 46 -0.29 -15.28 6.64
CA GLU A 46 -0.12 -13.85 6.90
C GLU A 46 -0.17 -13.56 8.39
N GLU A 47 0.73 -12.70 8.85
CA GLU A 47 0.70 -12.11 10.17
C GLU A 47 0.37 -10.63 10.05
N TYR A 48 -0.69 -10.20 10.73
CA TYR A 48 -1.09 -8.79 10.82
C TYR A 48 -0.49 -8.16 12.08
N VAL A 49 0.17 -7.02 11.91
CA VAL A 49 0.86 -6.31 12.99
C VAL A 49 0.32 -4.88 13.06
N ASN A 50 -0.05 -4.47 14.27
CA ASN A 50 -0.35 -3.08 14.58
C ASN A 50 0.86 -2.45 15.27
N ILE A 51 1.34 -1.35 14.72
CA ILE A 51 2.44 -0.56 15.25
C ILE A 51 1.83 0.76 15.71
N ASP A 52 1.92 1.03 17.01
CA ASP A 52 1.37 2.22 17.62
C ASP A 52 2.46 3.27 17.88
N GLY A 53 2.10 4.55 17.76
CA GLY A 53 2.97 5.67 18.10
C GLY A 53 3.32 6.56 16.90
N PRO A 54 4.01 7.68 17.16
CA PRO A 54 4.44 8.56 16.08
C PRO A 54 5.46 7.84 15.21
N LEU A 55 5.12 7.68 13.94
CA LEU A 55 5.92 6.98 12.95
C LEU A 55 6.23 7.91 11.78
N GLU A 56 7.47 7.88 11.32
CA GLU A 56 7.87 8.50 10.06
C GLU A 56 7.60 7.52 8.91
N ILE A 57 6.92 7.96 7.85
CA ILE A 57 6.79 7.22 6.60
C ILE A 57 8.10 7.41 5.83
N ASN A 58 8.94 6.38 5.82
CA ASN A 58 10.21 6.43 5.10
C ASN A 58 10.00 6.18 3.60
N SER A 59 9.04 5.33 3.25
CA SER A 59 8.65 5.08 1.86
C SER A 59 7.30 4.36 1.78
N VAL A 60 6.55 4.63 0.72
CA VAL A 60 5.48 3.76 0.21
C VAL A 60 5.79 3.45 -1.25
N SER A 61 5.78 2.18 -1.61
CA SER A 61 5.90 1.72 -3.00
C SER A 61 4.64 0.95 -3.34
N GLY A 62 3.97 1.29 -4.44
CA GLY A 62 2.71 0.65 -4.76
C GLY A 62 2.24 0.84 -6.19
N ILE A 63 1.28 0.01 -6.57
CA ILE A 63 0.67 -0.04 -7.89
C ILE A 63 -0.84 0.08 -7.72
N ILE A 64 -1.41 1.10 -8.33
CA ILE A 64 -2.85 1.24 -8.53
C ILE A 64 -3.18 0.48 -9.81
N ALA A 65 -4.05 -0.52 -9.69
CA ALA A 65 -4.53 -1.31 -10.82
C ALA A 65 -6.06 -1.40 -10.72
N ASN A 66 -6.74 -0.97 -11.78
CA ASN A 66 -8.19 -0.85 -11.82
C ASN A 66 -8.79 -0.15 -10.58
N GLY A 67 -8.17 0.96 -10.17
CA GLY A 67 -8.57 1.78 -9.03
C GLY A 67 -8.21 1.23 -7.64
N LYS A 68 -7.57 0.06 -7.55
CA LYS A 68 -7.17 -0.57 -6.28
C LYS A 68 -5.66 -0.49 -6.06
N LEU A 69 -5.27 0.04 -4.91
CA LEU A 69 -3.86 0.13 -4.52
C LEU A 69 -3.39 -1.20 -3.91
N HIS A 70 -2.22 -1.66 -4.34
CA HIS A 70 -1.40 -2.58 -3.57
C HIS A 70 -0.12 -1.84 -3.25
N ALA A 71 0.13 -1.59 -1.97
CA ALA A 71 1.29 -0.85 -1.51
C ALA A 71 2.02 -1.59 -0.40
N HIS A 72 3.34 -1.51 -0.42
CA HIS A 72 4.20 -1.84 0.70
C HIS A 72 4.74 -0.54 1.30
N ILE A 73 4.91 -0.54 2.62
CA ILE A 73 5.34 0.63 3.38
C ILE A 73 6.54 0.29 4.26
N SER A 74 7.45 1.26 4.43
CA SER A 74 8.44 1.29 5.50
C SER A 74 8.15 2.47 6.42
N VAL A 75 8.05 2.20 7.72
CA VAL A 75 7.87 3.22 8.74
C VAL A 75 8.91 3.09 9.85
N SER A 76 9.31 4.18 10.49
CA SER A 76 10.27 4.14 11.59
C SER A 76 9.78 4.89 12.81
N ASP A 77 10.00 4.29 13.98
CA ASP A 77 9.99 5.01 15.26
C ASP A 77 11.42 5.43 15.63
N ARG A 78 11.60 5.91 16.88
CA ARG A 78 12.91 6.32 17.41
C ARG A 78 13.97 5.22 17.39
N ASN A 79 13.57 3.95 17.47
CA ASN A 79 14.44 2.82 17.75
C ASN A 79 14.62 1.90 16.54
N LYS A 80 13.60 1.74 15.69
CA LYS A 80 13.61 0.75 14.61
C LYS A 80 12.66 1.09 13.47
N THR A 81 12.88 0.40 12.36
CA THR A 81 12.03 0.42 11.17
C THR A 81 11.16 -0.83 11.13
N TYR A 82 9.92 -0.65 10.69
CA TYR A 82 8.94 -1.69 10.43
C TYR A 82 8.56 -1.63 8.95
N GLY A 83 8.22 -2.77 8.36
CA GLY A 83 7.77 -2.80 6.99
C GLY A 83 6.96 -4.04 6.65
N GLY A 84 6.11 -3.90 5.65
CA GLY A 84 5.18 -4.93 5.20
C GLY A 84 4.21 -4.38 4.16
N HIS A 85 3.17 -5.15 3.88
CA HIS A 85 2.04 -4.68 3.08
C HIS A 85 1.22 -3.68 3.88
N LEU A 86 0.88 -2.54 3.28
CA LEU A 86 0.09 -1.48 3.92
C LEU A 86 -1.38 -1.90 4.03
N GLU A 87 -1.92 -1.86 5.24
CA GLU A 87 -3.31 -2.19 5.51
C GLU A 87 -4.12 -0.96 5.93
N SER A 88 -5.44 -1.04 5.71
CA SER A 88 -6.41 -0.13 6.34
C SER A 88 -6.29 -0.20 7.86
N GLY A 89 -6.51 0.94 8.51
CA GLY A 89 -6.23 1.23 9.91
C GLY A 89 -4.95 2.05 10.13
N SER A 90 -4.24 2.45 9.07
CA SER A 90 -2.99 3.22 9.14
C SER A 90 -3.27 4.72 9.08
N LYS A 91 -3.31 5.39 10.23
CA LYS A 91 -3.80 6.78 10.31
C LYS A 91 -2.69 7.81 10.18
N ILE A 92 -2.91 8.80 9.34
CA ILE A 92 -2.03 9.96 9.19
C ILE A 92 -2.03 10.78 10.48
N LEU A 93 -0.84 11.18 10.95
CA LEU A 93 -0.68 12.02 12.14
C LEU A 93 -0.75 13.50 11.78
N TYR A 94 0.20 14.01 11.01
CA TYR A 94 0.26 15.42 10.61
C TYR A 94 0.10 15.64 9.11
N LEU A 95 0.83 14.88 8.30
CA LEU A 95 0.81 14.99 6.84
C LEU A 95 1.24 13.69 6.18
N ALA A 96 0.79 13.51 4.94
CA ALA A 96 1.35 12.55 4.00
C ALA A 96 1.43 13.25 2.63
N GLU A 97 2.63 13.37 2.09
CA GLU A 97 2.90 13.94 0.77
C GLU A 97 3.11 12.79 -0.21
N ILE A 98 2.22 12.67 -1.19
CA ILE A 98 2.15 11.50 -2.07
C ILE A 98 2.14 11.96 -3.52
N VAL A 99 3.03 11.37 -4.31
CA VAL A 99 3.11 11.57 -5.76
C VAL A 99 2.70 10.28 -6.44
N VAL A 100 1.64 10.36 -7.25
CA VAL A 100 1.15 9.27 -8.08
C VAL A 100 1.43 9.59 -9.54
N ALA A 101 2.15 8.70 -10.23
CA ALA A 101 2.26 8.75 -11.68
C ALA A 101 1.17 7.89 -12.31
N GLU A 102 0.27 8.51 -13.07
CA GLU A 102 -0.74 7.80 -13.85
C GLU A 102 -0.10 7.08 -15.04
N SER A 103 -0.57 5.87 -15.31
CA SER A 103 -0.20 5.09 -16.50
C SER A 103 -1.24 5.28 -17.59
N SER A 104 -0.91 6.07 -18.60
CA SER A 104 -1.75 6.23 -19.80
C SER A 104 -1.45 5.13 -20.83
N GLY A 105 -2.49 4.40 -21.27
CA GLY A 105 -2.38 3.43 -22.37
C GLY A 105 -2.08 1.99 -21.96
N VAL A 106 -1.91 1.71 -20.66
CA VAL A 106 -1.84 0.34 -20.13
C VAL A 106 -2.94 0.18 -19.09
N ARG A 107 -3.85 -0.77 -19.31
CA ARG A 107 -4.82 -1.16 -18.29
C ARG A 107 -4.19 -2.25 -17.45
N LEU A 108 -4.25 -2.10 -16.13
CA LEU A 108 -3.76 -3.07 -15.18
C LEU A 108 -4.93 -3.66 -14.40
N ASP A 109 -4.89 -4.97 -14.19
CA ASP A 109 -5.82 -5.63 -13.28
C ASP A 109 -5.11 -6.77 -12.54
N ARG A 110 -5.70 -7.23 -11.44
CA ARG A 110 -5.23 -8.39 -10.67
C ARG A 110 -6.12 -9.59 -10.97
N VAL A 111 -5.64 -10.44 -11.89
CA VAL A 111 -6.35 -11.60 -12.42
C VAL A 111 -5.98 -12.84 -11.60
N LEU A 112 -6.97 -13.69 -11.31
CA LEU A 112 -6.73 -14.97 -10.64
C LEU A 112 -5.80 -15.83 -11.50
N ASP A 113 -4.74 -16.31 -10.89
CA ASP A 113 -3.84 -17.30 -11.44
C ASP A 113 -4.25 -18.68 -10.92
N GLU A 114 -4.70 -19.57 -11.80
CA GLU A 114 -5.27 -20.87 -11.44
C GLU A 114 -4.22 -21.84 -10.83
N GLU A 115 -2.94 -21.65 -11.15
CA GLU A 115 -1.85 -22.50 -10.62
C GLU A 115 -1.56 -22.16 -9.16
N THR A 116 -1.46 -20.88 -8.84
CA THR A 116 -1.08 -20.42 -7.50
C THR A 116 -2.29 -20.08 -6.61
N GLY A 117 -3.47 -19.85 -7.20
CA GLY A 117 -4.65 -19.32 -6.52
C GLY A 117 -4.54 -17.84 -6.13
N LEU A 118 -3.48 -17.15 -6.55
CA LEU A 118 -3.21 -15.75 -6.21
C LEU A 118 -3.73 -14.82 -7.30
N ARG A 119 -4.09 -13.59 -6.94
CA ARG A 119 -4.43 -12.55 -7.93
C ARG A 119 -3.18 -11.76 -8.33
N LEU A 120 -2.65 -12.06 -9.52
CA LEU A 120 -1.42 -11.47 -10.03
C LEU A 120 -1.71 -10.25 -10.90
N LEU A 121 -0.84 -9.24 -10.81
CA LEU A 121 -0.90 -8.06 -11.67
C LEU A 121 -0.66 -8.45 -13.13
N LYS A 122 -1.56 -8.05 -14.03
CA LYS A 122 -1.44 -8.24 -15.48
C LYS A 122 -1.81 -6.95 -16.22
N ALA A 123 -1.16 -6.73 -17.36
CA ALA A 123 -1.61 -5.76 -18.34
C ALA A 123 -2.67 -6.40 -19.25
N ILE A 124 -3.79 -5.70 -19.49
CA ILE A 124 -4.98 -6.22 -20.20
C ILE A 124 -5.58 -5.23 -21.24
#